data_AF-A0A524KNR9-F1
#
_entry.id   AF-A0A524KNR9-F1
#
_cell.length_a   1.000
_cell.length_b   1.000
_cell.length_c   1.000
_cell.angle_alpha   90.00
_cell.angle_beta   90.00
_cell.angle_gamma   90.00
#
_symmetry.space_group_name_H-M   'P 1'
#
loop_
_entity.id
_entity.type
_entity.pdbx_description
1 polymer ?
#
loop_
_entity_poly.entity_id
_entity_poly.type
_entity_poly.pdbx_seq_one_letter_code
_entity_poly.pdbx_strand_id
1 'polypeptide(L)'
;MTKNHTTPHNWAYTSPAVACRWGRSCDARVVRDPGTEAGGDGNTTAPHGTLAPWARVHQLCLSYENPRPTQEKSLALYAVIVTTLAGLALGALALALGLIAALALPGSASRLVSALTGQERHPIGWAWFVALLAMAGSLYLSEIAHLLPCSLCWYQRIAMYPLVLVLGVGLVRGDPSVWRFALPLPVVGLIIAAYHVTIQWRPSLDIGACSVGAPCSGRYLSIFGFVSIPVMAGSAFLLVIVLLLLLRAVERAGRAAAEPS
;
A
#
# COMPACT_ATOMS: atom_id res chain seq x y z
N MET A 1 45.78 26.95 2.55
CA MET A 1 44.62 26.56 1.71
C MET A 1 43.75 25.59 2.50
N THR A 2 42.76 26.10 3.22
CA THR A 2 41.61 25.32 3.73
C THR A 2 40.44 26.29 3.74
N LYS A 3 39.49 26.09 2.82
CA LYS A 3 38.27 26.89 2.73
C LYS A 3 37.32 26.44 3.84
N ASN A 4 37.10 27.29 4.83
CA ASN A 4 35.94 27.22 5.73
C ASN A 4 34.69 27.52 4.90
N HIS A 5 33.84 26.52 4.70
CA HIS A 5 32.48 26.72 4.23
C HIS A 5 31.57 26.92 5.45
N THR A 6 31.13 28.16 5.64
CA THR A 6 29.90 28.49 6.35
C THR A 6 28.71 27.88 5.61
N THR A 7 27.86 27.12 6.31
CA THR A 7 26.47 26.86 5.92
C THR A 7 25.55 26.88 7.15
N PRO A 8 24.27 27.20 6.97
CA PRO A 8 23.49 28.01 7.90
C PRO A 8 22.63 27.21 8.88
N HIS A 9 22.30 27.87 10.00
CA HIS A 9 21.15 27.68 10.88
C HIS A 9 20.20 26.51 10.56
N ASN A 10 20.36 25.40 11.29
CA ASN A 10 19.42 24.27 11.28
C ASN A 10 18.90 24.03 12.71
N TRP A 11 18.06 24.95 13.20
CA TRP A 11 17.42 24.90 14.53
C TRP A 11 16.19 24.00 14.59
N ALA A 12 15.88 23.25 13.52
CA ALA A 12 14.70 22.39 13.42
C ALA A 12 14.91 20.95 13.95
N TYR A 13 16.10 20.59 14.44
CA TYR A 13 16.47 19.19 14.69
C TYR A 13 16.98 18.88 16.11
N THR A 14 16.73 19.73 17.10
CA THR A 14 17.22 19.51 18.48
C THR A 14 16.12 19.25 19.52
N SER A 15 14.87 18.99 19.09
CA SER A 15 13.82 18.62 20.03
C SER A 15 13.63 17.09 20.08
N PRO A 16 13.82 16.44 21.25
CA PRO A 16 13.56 15.01 21.45
C PRO A 16 12.13 14.61 21.04
N ALA A 17 11.18 15.56 21.12
CA ALA A 17 9.79 15.38 20.73
C ALA A 17 9.60 15.11 19.22
N VAL A 18 10.50 15.62 18.36
CA VAL A 18 10.45 15.39 16.91
C VAL A 18 11.01 14.00 16.58
N ALA A 19 11.98 13.50 17.35
CA ALA A 19 12.53 12.15 17.19
C ALA A 19 11.49 11.06 17.52
N CYS A 20 10.70 11.23 18.59
CA CYS A 20 9.63 10.29 18.95
C CYS A 20 8.47 10.29 17.93
N ARG A 21 8.14 11.42 17.31
CA ARG A 21 7.04 11.53 16.33
C ARG A 21 7.28 10.70 15.06
N TRP A 22 8.53 10.34 14.76
CA TRP A 22 8.92 9.68 13.51
C TRP A 22 9.43 8.24 13.70
N GLY A 23 9.08 7.57 14.81
CA GLY A 23 9.20 6.12 14.93
C GLY A 23 10.62 5.55 14.75
N ARG A 24 11.66 6.34 14.94
CA ARG A 24 13.01 5.80 15.11
C ARG A 24 13.12 5.28 16.54
N SER A 25 13.50 4.01 16.70
CA SER A 25 13.86 3.42 17.97
C SER A 25 14.70 4.41 18.78
N CYS A 26 14.24 4.76 19.97
CA CYS A 26 15.07 5.48 20.93
C CYS A 26 16.22 4.54 21.32
N ASP A 27 17.29 4.52 20.55
CA ASP A 27 18.50 3.83 20.94
C ASP A 27 19.06 4.60 22.14
N ALA A 28 18.85 4.05 23.33
CA ALA A 28 19.32 4.61 24.60
C ALA A 28 20.83 4.87 24.62
N ARG A 29 21.60 4.34 23.64
CA ARG A 29 23.04 4.59 23.50
C ARG A 29 23.43 5.93 22.85
N VAL A 30 22.49 6.68 22.26
CA VAL A 30 22.81 7.97 21.59
C VAL A 30 22.73 9.18 22.53
N VAL A 31 22.36 8.98 23.80
CA VAL A 31 22.59 10.01 24.84
C VAL A 31 24.02 9.85 25.36
N ARG A 32 25.02 10.13 24.52
CA ARG A 32 26.35 10.46 25.04
C ARG A 32 26.34 11.91 25.48
N ASP A 33 26.65 12.06 26.76
CA ASP A 33 26.88 13.26 27.55
C ASP A 33 27.58 14.39 26.76
N PRO A 34 26.90 15.52 26.45
CA PRO A 34 27.58 16.71 25.97
C PRO A 34 27.85 17.61 27.19
N GLY A 35 29.01 17.42 27.84
CA GLY A 35 29.51 18.45 28.76
C GLY A 35 30.23 17.96 30.01
N THR A 36 31.35 17.25 29.86
CA THR A 36 32.40 17.18 30.89
C THR A 36 33.64 17.96 30.45
N GLU A 37 33.46 19.19 29.95
CA GLU A 37 34.55 20.17 29.83
C GLU A 37 34.02 21.58 30.06
N ALA A 38 33.97 22.00 31.32
CA ALA A 38 34.20 23.39 31.75
C ALA A 38 34.11 23.44 33.28
N GLY A 39 35.24 23.81 33.91
CA GLY A 39 35.23 24.23 35.31
C GLY A 39 34.50 25.55 35.49
N GLY A 40 34.23 25.90 36.74
CA GLY A 40 33.82 27.26 37.12
C GLY A 40 32.48 27.35 37.84
N ASP A 41 32.57 27.35 39.17
CA ASP A 41 31.97 28.32 40.09
C ASP A 41 30.43 28.52 40.12
N GLY A 42 29.88 28.33 41.33
CA GLY A 42 28.90 29.28 41.86
C GLY A 42 27.41 28.95 41.65
N ASN A 43 26.83 28.31 42.66
CA ASN A 43 25.56 28.70 43.28
C ASN A 43 24.41 29.15 42.34
N THR A 44 23.57 28.20 41.91
CA THR A 44 22.16 28.49 41.60
C THR A 44 21.28 27.45 42.30
N THR A 45 20.68 27.89 43.41
CA THR A 45 19.53 27.25 44.04
C THR A 45 18.35 27.26 43.06
N ALA A 46 18.04 26.12 42.46
CA ALA A 46 16.82 25.94 41.67
C ALA A 46 15.59 25.93 42.61
N PRO A 47 14.49 26.63 42.28
CA PRO A 47 13.30 26.64 43.12
C PRO A 47 12.63 25.26 43.13
N HIS A 48 12.14 24.86 44.30
CA HIS A 48 11.34 23.66 44.49
C HIS A 48 10.14 23.65 43.54
N GLY A 49 10.16 22.76 42.54
CA GLY A 49 8.99 22.50 41.69
C GLY A 49 9.26 22.10 40.23
N THR A 50 10.50 22.20 39.72
CA THR A 50 10.79 21.81 38.34
C THR A 50 11.49 20.45 38.27
N LEU A 51 10.79 19.42 37.79
CA LEU A 51 11.41 18.16 37.38
C LEU A 51 12.54 18.43 36.38
N ALA A 52 13.68 17.76 36.58
CA ALA A 52 14.84 17.83 35.71
C ALA A 52 14.42 17.59 34.24
N PRO A 53 15.07 18.24 33.25
CA PRO A 53 14.68 18.12 31.84
C PRO A 53 14.56 16.67 31.35
N TRP A 54 15.43 15.78 31.83
CA TRP A 54 15.43 14.36 31.49
C TRP A 54 14.23 13.59 32.09
N ALA A 55 13.76 13.97 33.29
CA ALA A 55 12.60 13.33 33.93
C ALA A 55 11.30 13.65 33.16
N ARG A 56 11.21 14.86 32.59
CA ARG A 56 10.12 15.24 31.67
C ARG A 56 10.18 14.47 30.35
N VAL A 57 11.37 14.27 29.78
CA VAL A 57 11.54 13.45 28.56
C VAL A 57 11.16 11.99 28.82
N HIS A 58 11.55 11.43 29.97
CA HIS A 58 11.19 10.06 30.34
C HIS A 58 9.67 9.90 30.56
N GLN A 59 9.01 10.86 31.22
CA GLN A 59 7.55 10.87 31.35
C GLN A 59 6.83 10.97 30.00
N LEU A 60 7.37 11.77 29.05
CA LEU A 60 6.83 11.85 27.70
C LEU A 60 6.99 10.55 26.92
N CYS A 61 8.11 9.83 27.06
CA CYS A 61 8.29 8.50 26.48
C CYS A 61 7.35 7.47 27.11
N LEU A 62 7.22 7.42 28.44
CA LEU A 62 6.28 6.52 29.12
C LEU A 62 4.81 6.80 28.75
N SER A 63 4.48 8.06 28.45
CA SER A 63 3.16 8.46 27.95
C SER A 63 2.92 8.10 26.48
N TYR A 64 3.99 7.85 25.71
CA TYR A 64 3.93 7.34 24.34
C TYR A 64 3.83 5.81 24.32
N GLU A 65 4.49 5.13 25.27
CA GLU A 65 4.44 3.68 25.45
C GLU A 65 3.04 3.18 25.87
N ASN A 66 2.25 4.05 26.52
CA ASN A 66 0.92 3.71 27.05
C ASN A 66 -0.19 4.33 26.18
N PRO A 67 -0.77 3.60 25.20
CA PRO A 67 -1.78 4.15 24.32
C PRO A 67 -3.04 4.55 25.10
N ARG A 68 -3.56 5.75 24.84
CA ARG A 68 -4.81 6.25 25.43
C ARG A 68 -5.99 5.32 25.05
N PRO A 69 -7.06 5.19 25.86
CA PRO A 69 -8.23 4.36 25.55
C PRO A 69 -8.98 4.78 24.25
N THR A 70 -8.75 6.00 23.75
CA THR A 70 -9.23 6.46 22.44
C THR A 70 -8.39 5.93 21.27
N GLN A 71 -7.10 5.65 21.47
CA GLN A 71 -6.23 5.02 20.48
C GLN A 71 -6.47 3.50 20.36
N GLU A 72 -6.89 2.86 21.45
CA GLU A 72 -7.18 1.42 21.49
C GLU A 72 -8.36 1.03 20.58
N LYS A 73 -9.45 1.82 20.58
CA LYS A 73 -10.60 1.63 19.67
C LYS A 73 -10.23 1.86 18.19
N SER A 74 -9.39 2.86 17.92
CA SER A 74 -8.89 3.14 16.58
C SER A 74 -7.96 2.03 16.07
N LEU A 75 -7.16 1.43 16.95
CA LEU A 75 -6.27 0.31 16.62
C LEU A 75 -7.06 -0.98 16.31
N ALA A 76 -8.08 -1.29 17.11
CA ALA A 76 -8.96 -2.43 16.86
C ALA A 76 -9.72 -2.29 15.53
N LEU A 77 -10.28 -1.10 15.26
CA LEU A 77 -10.96 -0.81 13.99
C LEU A 77 -10.00 -0.90 12.80
N TYR A 78 -8.80 -0.34 12.91
CA TYR A 78 -7.75 -0.44 11.89
C TYR A 78 -7.39 -1.91 11.61
N ALA A 79 -7.13 -2.70 12.65
CA ALA A 79 -6.79 -4.11 12.52
C ALA A 79 -7.92 -4.90 11.83
N VAL A 80 -9.19 -4.66 12.18
CA VAL A 80 -10.36 -5.29 11.55
C VAL A 80 -10.45 -4.93 10.06
N ILE A 81 -10.34 -3.65 9.71
CA ILE A 81 -10.42 -3.21 8.32
C ILE A 81 -9.28 -3.82 7.50
N VAL A 82 -8.06 -3.74 8.00
CA VAL A 82 -6.86 -4.23 7.32
C VAL A 82 -6.88 -5.76 7.15
N THR A 83 -7.31 -6.50 8.17
CA THR A 83 -7.47 -7.97 8.08
C THR A 83 -8.59 -8.37 7.12
N THR A 84 -9.68 -7.60 7.09
CA THR A 84 -10.77 -7.81 6.13
C THR A 84 -10.29 -7.56 4.70
N LEU A 85 -9.56 -6.48 4.45
CA LEU A 85 -8.96 -6.18 3.15
C LEU A 85 -7.99 -7.28 2.71
N ALA A 86 -7.16 -7.78 3.62
CA ALA A 86 -6.27 -8.91 3.34
C ALA A 86 -7.05 -10.20 3.01
N GLY A 87 -8.11 -10.50 3.76
CA GLY A 87 -8.98 -11.65 3.49
C GLY A 87 -9.65 -11.55 2.11
N LEU A 88 -10.18 -10.38 1.76
CA LEU A 88 -10.75 -10.12 0.43
C LEU A 88 -9.69 -10.25 -0.67
N ALA A 89 -8.47 -9.77 -0.43
CA ALA A 89 -7.36 -9.90 -1.37
C ALA A 89 -6.96 -11.37 -1.61
N LEU A 90 -6.99 -12.21 -0.57
CA LEU A 90 -6.75 -13.65 -0.67
C LEU A 90 -7.89 -14.36 -1.41
N GLY A 91 -9.14 -14.03 -1.09
CA GLY A 91 -10.30 -14.54 -1.83
C GLY A 91 -10.25 -14.16 -3.31
N ALA A 92 -9.87 -12.92 -3.61
CA ALA A 92 -9.67 -12.44 -4.98
C ALA A 92 -8.56 -13.21 -5.72
N LEU A 93 -7.44 -13.48 -5.04
CA LEU A 93 -6.36 -14.29 -5.59
C LEU A 93 -6.83 -15.73 -5.89
N ALA A 94 -7.51 -16.38 -4.94
CA ALA A 94 -8.03 -17.73 -5.13
C ALA A 94 -9.05 -17.79 -6.27
N LEU A 95 -9.95 -16.80 -6.37
CA LEU A 95 -10.90 -16.67 -7.47
C LEU A 95 -10.18 -16.48 -8.81
N ALA A 96 -9.17 -15.60 -8.87
CA ALA A 96 -8.39 -15.38 -10.08
C ALA A 96 -7.70 -16.66 -10.56
N LEU A 97 -7.07 -17.41 -9.64
CA LEU A 97 -6.42 -18.69 -9.95
C LEU A 97 -7.44 -19.75 -10.41
N GLY A 98 -8.59 -19.84 -9.74
CA GLY A 98 -9.68 -20.74 -10.14
C GLY A 98 -10.23 -20.43 -11.53
N LEU A 99 -10.42 -19.15 -11.86
CA LEU A 99 -10.84 -18.71 -13.19
C LEU A 99 -9.77 -18.98 -14.25
N ILE A 100 -8.49 -18.75 -13.94
CA ILE A 100 -7.37 -19.10 -14.83
C ILE A 100 -7.39 -20.60 -15.13
N ALA A 101 -7.52 -21.45 -14.10
CA ALA A 101 -7.59 -22.90 -14.26
C ALA A 101 -8.82 -23.31 -15.10
N ALA A 102 -9.98 -22.71 -14.85
CA ALA A 102 -11.19 -22.96 -15.62
C ALA A 102 -11.07 -22.54 -17.09
N LEU A 103 -10.37 -21.44 -17.37
CA LEU A 103 -10.08 -20.97 -18.73
C LEU A 103 -8.99 -21.78 -19.44
N ALA A 104 -8.05 -22.37 -18.69
CA ALA A 104 -6.97 -23.19 -19.23
C ALA A 104 -7.44 -24.59 -19.67
N LEU A 105 -8.50 -25.11 -19.05
CA LEU A 105 -9.10 -26.40 -19.39
C LEU A 105 -10.19 -26.22 -20.47
N PRO A 106 -10.02 -26.74 -21.70
CA PRO A 106 -10.90 -26.43 -22.84
C PRO A 106 -12.38 -26.76 -22.59
N GLY A 107 -12.65 -27.84 -21.84
CA GLY A 107 -14.01 -28.29 -21.53
C GLY A 107 -14.75 -27.43 -20.51
N SER A 108 -14.05 -26.85 -19.52
CA SER A 108 -14.66 -25.90 -18.58
C SER A 108 -14.76 -24.50 -19.16
N ALA A 109 -13.78 -24.10 -19.99
CA ALA A 109 -13.78 -22.82 -20.66
C ALA A 109 -15.01 -22.68 -21.55
N SER A 110 -15.33 -23.69 -22.36
CA SER A 110 -16.52 -23.66 -23.23
C SER A 110 -17.82 -23.56 -22.44
N ARG A 111 -17.95 -24.27 -21.30
CA ARG A 111 -19.12 -24.20 -20.41
C ARG A 111 -19.26 -22.86 -19.71
N LEU A 112 -18.16 -22.31 -19.20
CA LEU A 112 -18.16 -21.02 -18.50
C LEU A 112 -18.49 -19.89 -19.47
N VAL A 113 -17.88 -19.92 -20.64
CA VAL A 113 -18.14 -18.92 -21.69
C VAL A 113 -19.58 -19.03 -22.16
N SER A 114 -20.09 -20.22 -22.48
CA SER A 114 -21.47 -20.39 -22.93
C SER A 114 -22.51 -19.96 -21.90
N ALA A 115 -22.23 -20.15 -20.61
CA ALA A 115 -23.10 -19.69 -19.52
C ALA A 115 -23.13 -18.16 -19.38
N LEU A 116 -22.07 -17.47 -19.81
CA LEU A 116 -21.95 -16.00 -19.71
C LEU A 116 -22.22 -15.29 -21.04
N THR A 117 -22.35 -16.02 -22.15
CA THR A 117 -22.74 -15.47 -23.44
C THR A 117 -24.12 -14.81 -23.33
N GLY A 118 -24.21 -13.52 -23.65
CA GLY A 118 -25.43 -12.71 -23.46
C GLY A 118 -25.48 -11.93 -22.14
N GLN A 119 -24.55 -12.15 -21.21
CA GLN A 119 -24.44 -11.47 -19.91
C GLN A 119 -23.13 -10.68 -19.76
N GLU A 120 -22.63 -10.09 -20.85
CA GLU A 120 -21.33 -9.38 -20.91
C GLU A 120 -21.18 -8.23 -19.89
N ARG A 121 -22.29 -7.68 -19.39
CA ARG A 121 -22.30 -6.64 -18.35
C ARG A 121 -21.78 -7.12 -16.99
N HIS A 122 -21.93 -8.41 -16.67
CA HIS A 122 -21.52 -8.98 -15.37
C HIS A 122 -20.00 -8.94 -15.17
N PRO A 123 -19.15 -9.48 -16.07
CA PRO A 123 -17.70 -9.47 -15.88
C PRO A 123 -17.11 -8.06 -15.82
N ILE A 124 -17.65 -7.11 -16.60
CA ILE A 124 -17.25 -5.69 -16.51
C ILE A 124 -17.61 -5.11 -15.14
N GLY A 125 -18.83 -5.36 -14.67
CA GLY A 125 -19.30 -4.87 -13.37
C GLY A 125 -18.46 -5.40 -12.21
N TRP A 126 -18.12 -6.69 -12.23
CA TRP A 126 -17.23 -7.29 -11.23
C TRP A 126 -15.82 -6.70 -11.28
N ALA A 127 -15.26 -6.51 -12.48
CA ALA A 127 -13.94 -5.91 -12.64
C ALA A 127 -13.91 -4.46 -12.12
N TRP A 128 -14.96 -3.68 -12.42
CA TRP A 128 -15.10 -2.31 -11.93
C TRP A 128 -15.22 -2.27 -10.40
N PHE A 129 -16.03 -3.14 -9.80
CA PHE A 129 -16.19 -3.20 -8.35
C PHE A 129 -14.88 -3.54 -7.64
N VAL A 130 -14.11 -4.50 -8.16
CA VAL A 130 -12.78 -4.84 -7.63
C VAL A 130 -11.82 -3.66 -7.72
N ALA A 131 -11.78 -2.97 -8.87
CA ALA A 131 -10.93 -1.80 -9.05
C ALA A 131 -11.31 -0.65 -8.10
N LEU A 132 -12.61 -0.41 -7.91
CA LEU A 132 -13.12 0.61 -6.99
C LEU A 132 -12.77 0.28 -5.54
N LEU A 133 -12.95 -0.97 -5.12
CA LEU A 133 -12.60 -1.42 -3.78
C LEU A 133 -11.08 -1.31 -3.53
N ALA A 134 -10.25 -1.66 -4.50
CA ALA A 134 -8.80 -1.52 -4.41
C ALA A 134 -8.36 -0.03 -4.31
N MET A 135 -8.99 0.85 -5.09
CA MET A 135 -8.77 2.30 -5.01
C MET A 135 -9.15 2.84 -3.63
N ALA A 136 -10.34 2.48 -3.14
CA ALA A 136 -10.84 2.92 -1.83
C ALA A 136 -9.96 2.40 -0.68
N GLY A 137 -9.54 1.13 -0.72
CA GLY A 137 -8.62 0.56 0.26
C GLY A 137 -7.25 1.27 0.27
N SER A 138 -6.70 1.58 -0.91
CA SER A 138 -5.45 2.35 -1.01
C SER A 138 -5.58 3.76 -0.42
N LEU A 139 -6.73 4.43 -0.64
CA LEU A 139 -6.98 5.76 -0.11
C LEU A 139 -7.17 5.73 1.41
N TYR A 140 -7.89 4.74 1.92
CA TYR A 140 -8.08 4.53 3.36
C TYR A 140 -6.75 4.38 4.10
N LEU A 141 -5.84 3.55 3.56
CA LEU A 141 -4.50 3.36 4.15
C LEU A 141 -3.67 4.65 4.14
N SER A 142 -3.86 5.53 3.16
CA SER A 142 -3.07 6.76 3.05
C SER A 142 -3.63 7.88 3.94
N GLU A 143 -4.95 8.11 3.91
CA GLU A 143 -5.60 9.23 4.57
C GLU A 143 -5.91 8.97 6.04
N ILE A 144 -6.37 7.75 6.38
CA ILE A 144 -6.80 7.41 7.74
C ILE A 144 -5.66 6.74 8.52
N ALA A 145 -4.95 5.80 7.90
CA ALA A 145 -3.85 5.10 8.57
C ALA A 145 -2.52 5.86 8.48
N HIS A 146 -2.47 7.00 7.78
CA HIS A 146 -1.29 7.87 7.61
C HIS A 146 -0.03 7.12 7.15
N LEU A 147 -0.20 6.05 6.36
CA LEU A 147 0.90 5.29 5.79
C LEU A 147 1.42 6.03 4.56
N LEU A 148 2.61 6.61 4.69
CA LEU A 148 3.30 7.26 3.58
C LEU A 148 3.56 6.24 2.45
N PRO A 149 3.03 6.45 1.23
CA PRO A 149 3.27 5.53 0.12
C PRO A 149 4.73 5.66 -0.34
N CYS A 150 5.34 4.54 -0.68
CA CYS A 150 6.63 4.55 -1.36
C CYS A 150 6.45 4.85 -2.86
N SER A 151 7.55 5.12 -3.57
CA SER A 151 7.51 5.43 -5.01
C SER A 151 6.88 4.32 -5.85
N LEU A 152 7.17 3.05 -5.53
CA LEU A 152 6.57 1.88 -6.18
C LEU A 152 5.06 1.76 -5.95
N CYS A 153 4.59 2.01 -4.73
CA CYS A 153 3.15 2.08 -4.43
C CYS A 153 2.48 3.21 -5.22
N TRP A 154 3.16 4.33 -5.42
CA TRP A 154 2.62 5.44 -6.21
C TRP A 154 2.42 5.06 -7.67
N TYR A 155 3.37 4.34 -8.27
CA TYR A 155 3.19 3.78 -9.63
C TYR A 155 2.04 2.77 -9.71
N GLN A 156 1.84 1.94 -8.68
CA GLN A 156 0.66 1.05 -8.62
C GLN A 156 -0.65 1.85 -8.57
N ARG A 157 -0.72 2.99 -7.85
CA ARG A 157 -1.89 3.87 -7.84
C ARG A 157 -2.18 4.47 -9.21
N ILE A 158 -1.15 4.91 -9.94
CA ILE A 158 -1.32 5.43 -11.32
C ILE A 158 -1.90 4.36 -12.24
N ALA A 159 -1.53 3.08 -12.07
CA ALA A 159 -2.09 2.00 -12.86
C ALA A 159 -3.54 1.68 -12.47
N MET A 160 -3.89 1.74 -11.17
CA MET A 160 -5.21 1.33 -10.68
C MET A 160 -6.29 2.42 -10.84
N TYR A 161 -5.97 3.69 -10.62
CA TYR A 161 -6.99 4.75 -10.53
C TYR A 161 -7.70 5.03 -11.86
N PRO A 162 -6.99 5.12 -13.00
CA PRO A 162 -7.65 5.28 -14.30
C PRO A 162 -8.52 4.08 -14.67
N LEU A 163 -8.20 2.89 -14.14
CA LEU A 163 -8.96 1.66 -14.42
C LEU A 163 -10.41 1.75 -13.94
N VAL A 164 -10.65 2.40 -12.80
CA VAL A 164 -12.00 2.66 -12.27
C VAL A 164 -12.82 3.49 -13.26
N LEU A 165 -12.21 4.50 -13.88
CA LEU A 165 -12.87 5.35 -14.86
C LEU A 165 -13.12 4.61 -16.17
N VAL A 166 -12.10 3.93 -16.72
CA VAL A 166 -12.20 3.21 -17.99
C VAL A 166 -13.24 2.09 -17.92
N LEU A 167 -13.22 1.28 -16.85
CA LEU A 167 -14.20 0.22 -16.65
C LEU A 167 -15.59 0.78 -16.34
N GLY A 168 -15.69 1.90 -15.64
CA GLY A 168 -16.96 2.57 -15.36
C GLY A 168 -17.64 3.08 -16.63
N VAL A 169 -16.87 3.70 -17.53
CA VAL A 169 -17.36 4.11 -18.85
C VAL A 169 -17.80 2.91 -19.69
N GLY A 170 -17.02 1.82 -19.67
CA GLY A 170 -17.38 0.56 -20.33
C GLY A 170 -18.69 -0.03 -19.81
N LEU A 171 -18.91 0.02 -18.49
CA LEU A 171 -20.12 -0.47 -17.85
C LEU A 171 -21.36 0.35 -18.23
N VAL A 172 -21.25 1.68 -18.24
CA VAL A 172 -22.34 2.59 -18.62
C VAL A 172 -22.69 2.45 -20.10
N ARG A 173 -21.69 2.31 -20.97
CA ARG A 173 -21.90 2.13 -22.41
C ARG A 173 -22.35 0.72 -22.78
N GLY A 174 -22.14 -0.26 -21.90
CA GLY A 174 -22.42 -1.67 -22.18
C GLY A 174 -21.59 -2.23 -23.33
N ASP A 175 -20.41 -1.65 -23.59
CA ASP A 175 -19.55 -2.04 -24.70
C ASP A 175 -18.49 -3.06 -24.22
N PRO A 176 -18.56 -4.33 -24.66
CA PRO A 176 -17.61 -5.36 -24.27
C PRO A 176 -16.20 -5.07 -24.78
N SER A 177 -16.03 -4.27 -25.83
CA SER A 177 -14.71 -4.00 -26.45
C SER A 177 -13.77 -3.17 -25.56
N VAL A 178 -14.27 -2.65 -24.43
CA VAL A 178 -13.49 -1.90 -23.43
C VAL A 178 -12.26 -2.66 -22.92
N TRP A 179 -12.27 -4.01 -22.92
CA TRP A 179 -11.13 -4.80 -22.46
C TRP A 179 -9.84 -4.48 -23.24
N ARG A 180 -9.94 -4.06 -24.51
CA ARG A 180 -8.76 -3.77 -25.35
C ARG A 180 -7.93 -2.61 -24.82
N PHE A 181 -8.61 -1.60 -24.28
CA PHE A 181 -7.99 -0.41 -23.73
C PHE A 181 -7.73 -0.53 -22.22
N ALA A 182 -8.56 -1.30 -21.51
CA ALA A 182 -8.42 -1.50 -20.08
C ALA A 182 -7.28 -2.46 -19.71
N LEU A 183 -7.04 -3.51 -20.50
CA LEU A 183 -6.11 -4.62 -20.16
C LEU A 183 -4.64 -4.20 -19.95
N PRO A 184 -4.04 -3.25 -20.70
CA PRO A 184 -2.63 -2.89 -20.51
C PRO A 184 -2.33 -2.30 -19.13
N LEU A 185 -3.25 -1.50 -18.56
CA LEU A 185 -3.04 -0.84 -17.28
C LEU A 185 -2.82 -1.82 -16.10
N PRO A 186 -3.72 -2.78 -15.82
CA PRO A 186 -3.53 -3.73 -14.73
C PRO A 186 -2.38 -4.69 -14.99
N VAL A 187 -2.01 -4.97 -16.24
CA VAL A 187 -0.81 -5.78 -16.56
C VAL A 187 0.46 -5.06 -16.10
N VAL A 188 0.59 -3.76 -16.41
CA VAL A 188 1.72 -2.95 -15.92
C VAL A 188 1.69 -2.88 -14.38
N GLY A 189 0.52 -2.65 -13.78
CA GLY A 189 0.35 -2.66 -12.33
C GLY A 189 0.79 -3.97 -11.66
N LEU A 190 0.45 -5.12 -12.28
CA LEU A 190 0.83 -6.44 -11.79
C LEU A 190 2.34 -6.67 -11.86
N ILE A 191 3.00 -6.24 -12.94
CA ILE A 191 4.47 -6.34 -13.08
C ILE A 191 5.16 -5.53 -11.98
N ILE A 192 4.69 -4.30 -11.73
CA ILE A 192 5.21 -3.43 -10.68
C ILE A 192 4.98 -4.05 -9.28
N ALA A 193 3.79 -4.62 -9.04
CA ALA A 193 3.49 -5.30 -7.78
C ALA A 193 4.39 -6.53 -7.56
N ALA A 194 4.63 -7.33 -8.60
CA ALA A 194 5.54 -8.47 -8.54
C ALA A 194 6.97 -8.03 -8.21
N TYR A 195 7.46 -6.98 -8.86
CA TYR A 195 8.76 -6.38 -8.55
C TYR A 195 8.81 -5.83 -7.12
N HIS A 196 7.73 -5.23 -6.62
CA HIS A 196 7.68 -4.74 -5.25
C HIS A 196 7.72 -5.88 -4.23
N VAL A 197 7.05 -7.00 -4.51
CA VAL A 197 7.18 -8.19 -3.67
C VAL A 197 8.63 -8.68 -3.67
N THR A 198 9.30 -8.81 -4.82
CA THR A 198 10.67 -9.33 -4.87
C THR A 198 11.67 -8.49 -4.07
N ILE A 199 11.58 -7.15 -4.13
CA ILE A 199 12.47 -6.28 -3.31
C ILE A 199 12.16 -6.38 -1.81
N GLN A 200 10.92 -6.67 -1.42
CA GLN A 200 10.57 -6.91 -0.01
C GLN A 200 11.15 -8.23 0.53
N TRP A 201 11.43 -9.20 -0.34
CA TRP A 201 12.11 -10.46 0.04
C TRP A 201 13.63 -10.36 -0.08
N ARG A 202 14.13 -9.55 -1.01
CA ARG A 202 15.55 -9.34 -1.24
C ARG A 202 15.86 -7.83 -1.27
N PRO A 203 16.04 -7.21 -0.08
CA PRO A 203 16.33 -5.78 0.02
C PRO A 203 17.60 -5.33 -0.72
N SER A 204 18.53 -6.26 -1.02
CA SER A 204 19.73 -5.99 -1.81
C SER A 204 19.46 -5.66 -3.28
N LEU A 205 18.24 -5.91 -3.79
CA LEU A 205 17.80 -5.54 -5.13
C LEU A 205 17.13 -4.15 -5.16
N ASP A 206 17.01 -3.48 -4.01
CA ASP A 206 16.56 -2.10 -3.93
C ASP A 206 17.65 -1.22 -4.55
N ILE A 207 17.53 -0.99 -5.87
CA ILE A 207 18.27 0.03 -6.59
C ILE A 207 17.82 1.34 -5.97
N GLY A 208 18.56 1.80 -4.96
CA GLY A 208 18.26 2.94 -4.11
C GLY A 208 17.96 4.21 -4.90
N ALA A 209 16.76 4.28 -5.45
CA ALA A 209 16.22 5.48 -6.05
C ALA A 209 16.15 6.48 -4.91
N CYS A 210 16.80 7.63 -5.07
CA CYS A 210 16.62 8.78 -4.19
C CYS A 210 15.11 9.04 -4.09
N SER A 211 14.50 8.54 -3.01
CA SER A 211 13.06 8.46 -2.87
C SER A 211 12.62 9.55 -1.92
N VAL A 212 11.65 10.34 -2.37
CA VAL A 212 10.97 11.33 -1.56
C VAL A 212 9.85 10.58 -0.82
N GLY A 213 10.18 9.86 0.25
CA GLY A 213 9.20 9.05 0.98
C GLY A 213 9.78 7.91 1.82
N ALA A 214 8.92 6.99 2.24
CA ALA A 214 9.30 5.79 3.00
C ALA A 214 10.01 4.75 2.10
N PRO A 215 10.99 3.99 2.61
CA PRO A 215 11.71 2.96 1.84
C PRO A 215 10.78 1.87 1.30
N CYS A 216 10.94 1.52 0.02
CA CYS A 216 10.10 0.53 -0.66
C CYS A 216 10.32 -0.91 -0.16
N SER A 217 11.52 -1.19 0.37
CA SER A 217 11.90 -2.46 1.01
C SER A 217 11.27 -2.65 2.39
N GLY A 218 10.72 -1.59 3.00
CA GLY A 218 10.05 -1.65 4.30
C GLY A 218 8.72 -2.42 4.25
N ARG A 219 8.58 -3.44 5.10
CA ARG A 219 7.31 -4.17 5.31
C ARG A 219 6.52 -3.51 6.44
N TYR A 220 5.80 -2.44 6.13
CA TYR A 220 4.99 -1.67 7.11
C TYR A 220 3.70 -2.39 7.54
N LEU A 221 3.16 -3.25 6.68
CA LEU A 221 2.07 -4.15 6.99
C LEU A 221 2.47 -5.57 6.62
N SER A 222 2.45 -6.47 7.60
CA SER A 222 2.61 -7.91 7.41
C SER A 222 1.45 -8.63 8.11
N ILE A 223 0.32 -8.70 7.43
CA ILE A 223 -0.85 -9.41 7.93
C ILE A 223 -0.63 -10.89 7.59
N PHE A 224 -0.87 -11.79 8.55
CA PHE A 224 -0.54 -13.22 8.44
C PHE A 224 0.95 -13.53 8.16
N GLY A 225 1.87 -12.57 8.30
CA GLY A 225 3.31 -12.76 8.08
C GLY A 225 3.78 -12.78 6.61
N PHE A 226 2.85 -12.94 5.66
CA PHE A 226 3.15 -12.98 4.22
C PHE A 226 2.34 -11.99 3.37
N VAL A 227 1.18 -11.52 3.84
CA VAL A 227 0.35 -10.55 3.12
C VAL A 227 0.89 -9.15 3.39
N SER A 228 1.58 -8.59 2.39
CA SER A 228 2.00 -7.20 2.36
C SER A 228 1.11 -6.38 1.42
N ILE A 229 1.22 -5.05 1.51
CA ILE A 229 0.52 -4.11 0.63
C ILE A 229 0.64 -4.48 -0.87
N PRO A 230 1.85 -4.75 -1.43
CA PRO A 230 1.96 -5.11 -2.84
C PRO A 230 1.33 -6.47 -3.19
N VAL A 231 1.25 -7.42 -2.25
CA VAL A 231 0.54 -8.68 -2.47
C VAL A 231 -0.97 -8.43 -2.64
N MET A 232 -1.55 -7.56 -1.81
CA MET A 232 -2.96 -7.19 -1.91
C MET A 232 -3.27 -6.44 -3.21
N ALA A 233 -2.40 -5.50 -3.60
CA ALA A 233 -2.55 -4.81 -4.88
C ALA A 233 -2.38 -5.77 -6.07
N GLY A 234 -1.40 -6.66 -6.00
CA GLY A 234 -1.14 -7.68 -7.02
C GLY A 234 -2.33 -8.62 -7.24
N SER A 235 -3.00 -9.08 -6.16
CA SER A 235 -4.18 -9.93 -6.31
C SER A 235 -5.37 -9.21 -6.96
N ALA A 236 -5.58 -7.93 -6.63
CA ALA A 236 -6.59 -7.11 -7.29
C ALA A 236 -6.29 -6.94 -8.78
N PHE A 237 -5.05 -6.60 -9.16
CA PHE A 237 -4.66 -6.48 -10.57
C PHE A 237 -4.82 -7.81 -11.32
N LEU A 238 -4.40 -8.92 -10.71
CA LEU A 238 -4.55 -10.25 -11.31
C LEU A 238 -6.02 -10.60 -11.56
N LEU A 239 -6.88 -10.38 -10.56
CA LEU A 239 -8.31 -10.65 -10.71
C LEU A 239 -8.93 -9.80 -11.83
N VAL A 240 -8.59 -8.50 -11.91
CA VAL A 240 -9.10 -7.63 -12.98
C VAL A 240 -8.62 -8.10 -14.36
N ILE A 241 -7.35 -8.51 -14.50
CA ILE A 241 -6.83 -9.08 -15.76
C ILE A 241 -7.65 -10.31 -16.17
N VAL A 242 -7.88 -11.23 -15.25
CA VAL A 242 -8.61 -12.47 -15.54
C VAL A 242 -10.06 -12.20 -15.92
N LEU A 243 -10.73 -11.26 -15.25
CA LEU A 243 -12.08 -10.83 -15.60
C LEU A 243 -12.15 -10.19 -17.00
N LEU A 244 -11.13 -9.41 -17.38
CA LEU A 244 -11.03 -8.84 -18.73
C LEU A 244 -10.74 -9.90 -19.80
N LEU A 245 -9.95 -10.92 -19.48
CA LEU A 245 -9.73 -12.07 -20.37
C LEU A 245 -11.00 -12.91 -20.54
N LEU A 246 -11.78 -13.07 -19.47
CA LEU A 246 -13.09 -13.72 -19.53
C LEU A 246 -14.05 -12.93 -20.42
N LEU A 247 -14.13 -11.61 -20.25
CA LEU A 247 -14.93 -10.73 -21.12
C LEU A 247 -14.53 -10.86 -22.60
N ARG A 248 -13.22 -10.88 -22.89
CA ARG A 248 -12.70 -11.13 -24.24
C ARG A 248 -13.15 -12.48 -24.80
N ALA A 249 -13.17 -13.53 -23.97
CA ALA A 249 -13.59 -14.86 -24.40
C ALA A 249 -15.09 -14.90 -24.73
N VAL A 250 -15.92 -14.25 -23.89
CA VAL A 250 -17.37 -14.12 -24.10
C VAL A 250 -17.68 -13.32 -25.37
N GLU A 251 -17.05 -12.16 -25.57
CA GLU A 251 -17.24 -11.32 -26.77
C GLU A 251 -16.91 -12.10 -28.05
N ARG A 252 -15.83 -12.90 -28.04
CA ARG A 252 -15.42 -13.73 -29.19
C ARG A 252 -16.42 -14.84 -29.50
N ALA A 253 -16.94 -15.51 -28.47
CA ALA A 253 -17.94 -16.55 -28.63
C ALA A 253 -19.27 -15.99 -29.17
N GLY A 254 -19.69 -14.82 -28.67
CA GLY A 254 -20.88 -14.13 -29.17
C GLY A 254 -20.76 -13.73 -30.65
N ARG A 255 -19.59 -13.26 -31.08
CA ARG A 255 -19.31 -12.94 -32.49
C ARG A 255 -19.33 -14.17 -33.40
N ALA A 256 -18.70 -15.26 -32.96
CA ALA A 256 -18.69 -16.51 -33.72
C ALA A 256 -20.09 -17.11 -33.94
N ALA A 257 -21.02 -16.86 -33.01
CA ALA A 257 -22.41 -17.30 -33.13
C ALA A 257 -23.27 -16.39 -34.05
N ALA A 258 -22.83 -15.17 -34.32
CA ALA A 258 -23.57 -14.18 -35.10
C ALA A 258 -23.18 -14.17 -36.59
N GLU A 259 -22.11 -14.86 -36.99
CA GLU A 259 -21.66 -14.95 -38.37
C GLU A 259 -22.46 -16.06 -39.10
N PRO A 260 -23.31 -15.71 -40.08
CA PRO A 260 -24.08 -16.71 -40.82
C PRO A 260 -23.16 -17.52 -41.73
N SER A 261 -23.22 -18.84 -41.59
CA SER A 261 -22.53 -19.84 -42.43
C SER A 261 -23.02 -19.86 -43.87
#